data_AF-A0A2G9U134-F1
#
_entry.id   AF-A0A2G9U134-F1
#
_cell.length_a   1.000
_cell.length_b   1.000
_cell.length_c   1.000
_cell.angle_alpha   90.00
_cell.angle_beta   90.00
_cell.angle_gamma   90.00
#
_symmetry.space_group_name_H-M   'P 1'
#
loop_
_entity.id
_entity.type
_entity.pdbx_description
1 polymer ?
#
loop_
_entity_poly.entity_id
_entity_poly.type
_entity_poly.pdbx_seq_one_letter_code
_entity_poly.pdbx_strand_id
1 'polypeptide(L)'
;MLQDRAEPAAAIRKRQNEMLADEYVVRGVEHMRSGNREAAIVVLNQALEINPHCVEALVARGAALEVQGDLENARSKFEKVLRLKEDRRARTALAKLDRKKRSPSVEILDNDNDKPKSKNARRSDVEEEKRKRRSTQEAERERKRERHDNRKKLREMEEFIKALREKK
;
A
#
# COMPACT_ATOMS: atom_id res chain seq x y z
N MET A 1 26.32 -47.14 -5.30
CA MET A 1 27.12 -46.03 -4.76
C MET A 1 26.32 -44.75 -4.90
N LEU A 2 26.23 -43.99 -3.81
CA LEU A 2 25.38 -42.83 -3.66
C LEU A 2 25.72 -41.74 -4.68
N GLN A 3 24.71 -41.23 -5.38
CA GLN A 3 24.80 -39.95 -6.07
C GLN A 3 24.78 -38.84 -5.02
N ASP A 4 25.95 -38.43 -4.54
CA ASP A 4 26.13 -37.15 -3.86
C ASP A 4 25.98 -36.02 -4.89
N ARG A 5 24.73 -35.75 -5.29
CA ARG A 5 24.37 -34.50 -5.96
C ARG A 5 24.40 -33.40 -4.89
N ALA A 6 25.56 -32.79 -4.70
CA ALA A 6 25.65 -31.54 -3.96
C ALA A 6 24.61 -30.57 -4.54
N GLU A 7 23.63 -30.15 -3.73
CA GLU A 7 22.66 -29.16 -4.18
C GLU A 7 23.40 -27.89 -4.63
N PRO A 8 23.06 -27.31 -5.78
CA PRO A 8 23.75 -26.12 -6.26
C PRO A 8 23.60 -24.99 -5.22
N ALA A 9 24.66 -24.23 -4.96
CA ALA A 9 24.67 -23.17 -3.95
C ALA A 9 23.54 -22.14 -4.12
N ALA A 10 22.96 -22.02 -5.32
CA ALA A 10 21.76 -21.23 -5.58
C ALA A 10 20.49 -21.84 -4.95
N ALA A 11 20.30 -23.16 -5.00
CA ALA A 11 19.18 -23.85 -4.37
C ALA A 11 19.24 -23.76 -2.85
N ILE A 12 20.45 -23.91 -2.28
CA ILE A 12 20.69 -23.76 -0.84
C ILE A 12 20.31 -22.34 -0.38
N ARG A 13 20.78 -21.30 -1.09
CA ARG A 13 20.44 -19.90 -0.77
C ARG A 13 18.95 -19.61 -0.93
N LYS A 14 18.31 -20.14 -1.98
CA LYS A 14 16.87 -19.99 -2.18
C LYS A 14 16.10 -20.60 -1.01
N ARG A 15 16.44 -21.83 -0.60
CA ARG A 15 15.81 -22.51 0.53
C ARG A 15 16.03 -21.78 1.85
N GLN A 16 17.24 -21.26 2.08
CA GLN A 16 17.55 -20.43 3.25
C GLN A 16 16.71 -19.16 3.29
N ASN A 17 16.54 -18.48 2.15
CA ASN A 17 15.69 -17.30 2.04
C ASN A 17 14.21 -17.63 2.27
N GLU A 18 13.72 -18.75 1.74
CA GLU A 18 12.35 -19.21 1.99
C GLU A 18 12.12 -19.49 3.48
N MET A 19 13.03 -20.23 4.13
CA MET A 19 12.98 -20.47 5.58
C MET A 19 13.04 -19.17 6.39
N LEU A 20 13.87 -18.22 5.98
CA LEU A 20 13.98 -16.93 6.65
C LEU A 20 12.69 -16.11 6.51
N ALA A 21 12.06 -16.14 5.34
CA ALA A 21 10.76 -15.51 5.14
C ALA A 21 9.69 -16.15 6.04
N ASP A 22 9.68 -17.47 6.17
CA ASP A 22 8.74 -18.20 7.04
C ASP A 22 8.93 -17.84 8.53
N GLU A 23 10.16 -17.68 8.99
CA GLU A 23 10.47 -17.21 10.35
C GLU A 23 9.90 -15.81 10.61
N TYR A 24 10.06 -14.88 9.67
CA TYR A 24 9.45 -13.55 9.76
C TYR A 24 7.91 -13.63 9.76
N VAL A 25 7.31 -14.57 9.02
CA VAL A 25 5.86 -14.79 9.07
C VAL A 25 5.41 -15.21 10.47
N VAL A 26 6.10 -16.17 11.09
CA VAL A 26 5.77 -16.65 12.43
C VAL A 26 5.80 -15.49 13.43
N ARG A 27 6.87 -14.69 13.44
CA ARG A 27 7.00 -13.50 14.29
C ARG A 27 5.91 -12.46 14.03
N GLY A 28 5.57 -12.22 12.77
CA GLY A 28 4.48 -11.32 12.39
C GLY A 28 3.13 -11.78 12.95
N VAL A 29 2.87 -13.08 12.94
CA VAL A 29 1.66 -13.68 13.53
C VAL A 29 1.66 -13.57 15.06
N GLU A 30 2.81 -13.73 15.71
CA GLU A 30 2.95 -13.52 17.16
C GLU A 30 2.66 -12.07 17.57
N HIS A 31 3.16 -11.10 16.80
CA HIS A 31 2.82 -9.69 16.99
C HIS A 31 1.32 -9.43 16.80
N MET A 32 0.70 -10.05 15.80
CA MET A 32 -0.77 -9.99 15.60
C MET A 32 -1.54 -10.53 16.79
N ARG A 33 -1.12 -11.68 17.34
CA ARG A 33 -1.70 -12.29 18.54
C ARG A 33 -1.54 -11.42 19.78
N SER A 34 -0.42 -10.70 19.87
CA SER A 34 -0.12 -9.75 20.94
C SER A 34 -0.83 -8.40 20.78
N GLY A 35 -1.64 -8.21 19.72
CA GLY A 35 -2.33 -6.96 19.42
C GLY A 35 -1.46 -5.88 18.77
N ASN A 36 -0.17 -6.15 18.57
CA ASN A 36 0.84 -5.24 18.00
C ASN A 36 0.80 -5.27 16.47
N ARG A 37 -0.27 -4.75 15.88
CA ARG A 37 -0.56 -4.84 14.44
C ARG A 37 0.44 -4.10 13.57
N GLU A 38 0.92 -2.94 14.02
CA GLU A 38 1.93 -2.15 13.30
C GLU A 38 3.26 -2.89 13.22
N ALA A 39 3.73 -3.43 14.36
CA ALA A 39 4.92 -4.27 14.42
C ALA A 39 4.77 -5.52 13.53
N ALA A 40 3.60 -6.16 13.55
CA ALA A 40 3.32 -7.28 12.66
C ALA A 40 3.48 -6.91 11.19
N ILE A 41 2.96 -5.77 10.75
CA ILE A 41 3.08 -5.31 9.35
C ILE A 41 4.55 -5.09 8.97
N VAL A 42 5.35 -4.49 9.86
CA VAL A 42 6.78 -4.28 9.61
C VAL A 42 7.50 -5.62 9.41
N VAL A 43 7.30 -6.56 10.33
CA VAL A 43 7.93 -7.89 10.26
C VAL A 43 7.46 -8.67 9.02
N LEU A 44 6.17 -8.58 8.68
CA LEU A 44 5.62 -9.21 7.47
C LEU A 44 6.11 -8.56 6.18
N ASN A 45 6.52 -7.29 6.20
CA ASN A 45 7.17 -6.67 5.05
C ASN A 45 8.56 -7.28 4.82
N GLN A 46 9.32 -7.56 5.89
CA GLN A 46 10.62 -8.23 5.77
C GLN A 46 10.49 -9.61 5.15
N ALA A 47 9.46 -10.39 5.53
CA ALA A 47 9.15 -11.66 4.89
C ALA A 47 8.90 -11.51 3.37
N LEU A 48 8.19 -10.45 2.98
CA LEU A 48 7.85 -10.17 1.58
C LEU A 48 9.00 -9.55 0.77
N GLU A 49 9.97 -8.92 1.41
CA GLU A 49 11.21 -8.47 0.76
C GLU A 49 12.08 -9.66 0.38
N ILE A 50 12.12 -10.69 1.23
CA ILE A 50 12.88 -11.92 0.99
C ILE A 50 12.15 -12.83 0.00
N ASN A 51 10.84 -13.02 0.20
CA ASN A 51 9.98 -13.78 -0.71
C ASN A 51 8.70 -12.98 -1.04
N PRO A 52 8.70 -12.25 -2.17
CA PRO A 52 7.54 -11.45 -2.62
C PRO A 52 6.27 -12.25 -2.91
N HIS A 53 6.40 -13.58 -3.00
CA HIS A 53 5.34 -14.53 -3.32
C HIS A 53 4.96 -15.41 -2.12
N CYS A 54 5.50 -15.15 -0.92
CA CYS A 54 5.10 -15.84 0.30
C CYS A 54 3.61 -15.58 0.58
N VAL A 55 2.78 -16.60 0.42
CA VAL A 55 1.32 -16.45 0.54
C VAL A 55 0.94 -16.22 1.99
N GLU A 56 1.61 -16.89 2.90
CA GLU A 56 1.39 -16.81 4.33
C GLU A 56 1.66 -15.39 4.84
N ALA A 57 2.75 -14.75 4.37
CA ALA A 57 3.04 -13.35 4.64
C ALA A 57 1.98 -12.39 4.07
N LEU A 58 1.54 -12.61 2.82
CA LEU A 58 0.50 -11.79 2.18
C LEU A 58 -0.85 -11.89 2.89
N VAL A 59 -1.26 -13.09 3.31
CA VAL A 59 -2.50 -13.32 4.05
C VAL A 59 -2.42 -12.68 5.43
N ALA A 60 -1.33 -12.91 6.17
CA ALA A 60 -1.14 -12.32 7.50
C ALA A 60 -1.12 -10.79 7.45
N ARG A 61 -0.46 -10.21 6.44
CA ARG A 61 -0.42 -8.75 6.25
C ARG A 61 -1.78 -8.20 5.84
N GLY A 62 -2.50 -8.89 4.96
CA GLY A 62 -3.87 -8.54 4.59
C GLY A 62 -4.80 -8.53 5.80
N ALA A 63 -4.69 -9.52 6.69
CA ALA A 63 -5.45 -9.57 7.92
C ALA A 63 -5.06 -8.44 8.90
N ALA A 64 -3.76 -8.15 9.05
CA ALA A 64 -3.30 -7.04 9.87
C ALA A 64 -3.87 -5.69 9.41
N LEU A 65 -3.85 -5.44 8.10
CA LEU A 65 -4.41 -4.25 7.47
C LEU A 65 -5.94 -4.17 7.61
N GLU A 66 -6.64 -5.31 7.48
CA GLU A 66 -8.10 -5.35 7.69
C GLU A 66 -8.45 -4.89 9.11
N VAL A 67 -7.70 -5.37 10.11
CA VAL A 67 -7.96 -5.01 11.51
C VAL A 67 -7.56 -3.57 11.81
N GLN A 68 -6.56 -3.02 11.11
CA GLN A 68 -6.20 -1.60 11.18
C GLN A 68 -7.24 -0.68 10.48
N GLY A 69 -8.17 -1.26 9.71
CA GLY A 69 -9.20 -0.52 8.98
C GLY A 69 -8.77 -0.10 7.57
N ASP A 70 -7.56 -0.45 7.14
CA ASP A 70 -7.06 -0.20 5.80
C ASP A 70 -7.57 -1.28 4.83
N LEU A 71 -8.87 -1.21 4.55
CA LEU A 71 -9.59 -2.22 3.77
C LEU A 71 -9.12 -2.27 2.31
N GLU A 72 -8.64 -1.16 1.74
CA GLU A 72 -8.16 -1.10 0.36
C GLU A 72 -6.83 -1.82 0.19
N ASN A 73 -5.86 -1.53 1.06
CA ASN A 73 -4.58 -2.23 1.02
C ASN A 73 -4.74 -3.70 1.42
N ALA A 74 -5.61 -4.02 2.39
CA ALA A 74 -5.94 -5.40 2.73
C ALA A 74 -6.47 -6.18 1.51
N ARG A 75 -7.42 -5.60 0.78
CA ARG A 75 -8.00 -6.17 -0.45
C ARG A 75 -6.91 -6.47 -1.47
N SER A 76 -6.02 -5.52 -1.73
CA SER A 76 -4.90 -5.69 -2.66
C SER A 76 -4.01 -6.89 -2.29
N LYS A 77 -3.73 -7.10 -0.99
CA LYS A 77 -2.94 -8.27 -0.55
C LYS A 77 -3.68 -9.58 -0.80
N PHE A 78 -4.96 -9.67 -0.46
CA PHE A 78 -5.75 -10.89 -0.70
C PHE A 78 -5.95 -11.17 -2.20
N GLU A 79 -6.13 -10.16 -3.03
CA GLU A 79 -6.15 -10.33 -4.49
C GLU A 79 -4.81 -10.87 -5.02
N LYS A 80 -3.68 -10.36 -4.50
CA LYS A 80 -2.36 -10.89 -4.87
C LYS A 80 -2.22 -12.37 -4.49
N VAL A 81 -2.72 -12.77 -3.32
CA VAL A 81 -2.73 -14.19 -2.91
C VAL A 81 -3.46 -15.05 -3.94
N LEU A 82 -4.67 -14.67 -4.32
CA LEU A 82 -5.49 -15.43 -5.27
C LEU A 82 -4.90 -15.48 -6.69
N ARG A 83 -4.06 -14.51 -7.07
CA ARG A 83 -3.28 -14.57 -8.32
C ARG A 83 -2.13 -15.56 -8.27
N LEU A 84 -1.58 -15.84 -7.08
CA LEU A 84 -0.46 -16.76 -6.89
C LEU A 84 -0.94 -18.20 -6.71
N LYS A 85 -1.89 -18.41 -5.80
CA LYS A 85 -2.53 -19.71 -5.57
C LYS A 85 -3.95 -19.53 -5.07
N GLU A 86 -4.79 -20.52 -5.35
CA GLU A 86 -6.10 -20.56 -4.73
C GLU A 86 -5.96 -20.69 -3.20
N ASP A 87 -6.49 -19.71 -2.46
CA ASP A 87 -6.49 -19.72 -0.99
C ASP A 87 -7.88 -19.33 -0.46
N ARG A 88 -8.49 -20.25 0.30
CA ARG A 88 -9.82 -20.07 0.89
C ARG A 88 -9.87 -18.87 1.85
N ARG A 89 -8.79 -18.60 2.59
CA ARG A 89 -8.71 -17.48 3.55
C ARG A 89 -8.76 -16.15 2.81
N ALA A 90 -8.00 -16.02 1.72
CA ALA A 90 -8.03 -14.81 0.90
C ALA A 90 -9.40 -14.59 0.24
N ARG A 91 -10.02 -15.65 -0.29
CA ARG A 91 -11.38 -15.57 -0.89
C ARG A 91 -12.43 -15.14 0.13
N THR A 92 -12.44 -15.74 1.32
CA THR A 92 -13.38 -15.40 2.39
C THR A 92 -13.16 -13.99 2.91
N ALA A 93 -11.92 -13.55 3.03
CA ALA A 93 -11.58 -12.17 3.41
C ALA A 93 -12.08 -11.16 2.39
N LEU A 94 -11.89 -11.38 1.09
CA LEU A 94 -12.42 -10.51 0.03
C LEU A 94 -13.96 -10.43 0.07
N ALA A 95 -14.64 -11.57 0.19
CA ALA A 95 -16.09 -11.59 0.30
C ALA A 95 -16.59 -10.79 1.52
N LYS A 96 -15.88 -10.86 2.64
CA LYS A 96 -16.18 -10.05 3.84
C LYS A 96 -15.95 -8.56 3.60
N LEU A 97 -14.86 -8.18 2.94
CA LEU A 97 -14.57 -6.79 2.58
C LEU A 97 -15.63 -6.21 1.64
N ASP A 98 -16.08 -6.99 0.67
CA ASP A 98 -17.10 -6.58 -0.30
C ASP A 98 -18.47 -6.40 0.37
N ARG A 99 -18.82 -7.25 1.35
CA ARG A 99 -20.02 -7.06 2.17
C ARG A 99 -19.94 -5.78 2.99
N LYS A 100 -18.79 -5.47 3.61
CA LYS A 100 -18.58 -4.22 4.34
C LYS A 100 -18.74 -2.98 3.44
N LYS A 101 -18.31 -3.05 2.18
CA LYS A 101 -18.55 -1.98 1.19
C LYS A 101 -20.00 -1.90 0.71
N ARG A 102 -20.68 -3.05 0.57
CA ARG A 102 -22.06 -3.16 0.08
C ARG A 102 -23.12 -2.98 1.18
N SER A 103 -22.74 -2.66 2.41
CA SER A 103 -23.67 -2.25 3.47
C SER A 103 -23.72 -0.71 3.59
N PRO A 104 -24.36 0.03 2.67
CA PRO A 104 -24.70 1.44 2.88
C PRO A 104 -26.01 1.60 3.68
N SER A 105 -26.40 0.61 4.50
CA SER A 105 -27.67 0.67 5.24
C SER A 105 -27.56 1.54 6.49
N VAL A 106 -27.26 2.83 6.31
CA VAL A 106 -28.00 3.98 6.85
C VAL A 106 -27.74 5.18 5.91
N GLU A 107 -28.15 5.11 4.64
CA GLU A 107 -28.77 6.30 4.05
C GLU A 107 -30.21 6.33 4.56
N ILE A 108 -30.39 6.89 5.76
CA ILE A 108 -31.70 7.40 6.19
C ILE A 108 -31.80 8.81 5.63
N LEU A 109 -32.84 8.98 4.81
CA LEU A 109 -33.38 10.24 4.32
C LEU A 109 -33.50 11.27 5.45
N ASP A 110 -33.04 12.49 5.16
CA ASP A 110 -33.33 13.78 5.77
C ASP A 110 -33.77 13.83 7.25
N ASN A 111 -32.89 14.36 8.12
CA ASN A 111 -33.37 15.37 9.07
C ASN A 111 -32.22 16.26 9.56
N ASP A 112 -32.34 17.56 9.27
CA ASP A 112 -31.76 18.59 10.10
C ASP A 112 -32.15 18.32 11.57
N ASN A 113 -31.22 18.60 12.49
CA ASN A 113 -31.40 18.51 13.95
C ASN A 113 -31.10 17.14 14.59
N ASP A 114 -29.81 16.84 14.80
CA ASP A 114 -29.30 16.69 16.18
C ASP A 114 -27.78 16.43 16.23
N LYS A 115 -27.07 17.39 16.82
CA LYS A 115 -25.78 17.17 17.47
C LYS A 115 -26.10 17.13 18.96
N PRO A 116 -25.57 16.19 19.78
CA PRO A 116 -24.31 16.53 20.45
C PRO A 116 -23.37 15.37 20.90
N LYS A 117 -22.06 15.72 20.89
CA LYS A 117 -20.99 15.43 21.87
C LYS A 117 -20.33 14.02 21.94
N SER A 118 -19.25 13.86 21.17
CA SER A 118 -17.90 13.68 21.75
C SER A 118 -16.86 14.31 20.82
N LYS A 119 -16.61 15.60 21.07
CA LYS A 119 -15.54 16.40 20.46
C LYS A 119 -14.42 16.40 21.49
N ASN A 120 -13.27 15.79 21.24
CA ASN A 120 -11.96 16.30 21.69
C ASN A 120 -10.70 15.49 21.35
N ALA A 121 -10.75 14.39 20.58
CA ALA A 121 -9.49 13.69 20.20
C ALA A 121 -9.34 13.32 18.70
N ARG A 122 -10.33 13.60 17.85
CA ARG A 122 -10.32 13.18 16.42
C ARG A 122 -10.38 14.33 15.40
N ARG A 123 -10.25 15.58 15.85
CA ARG A 123 -10.32 16.77 14.97
C ARG A 123 -8.96 17.31 14.55
N SER A 124 -7.89 17.04 15.31
CA SER A 124 -6.53 17.47 14.96
C SER A 124 -5.99 16.69 13.76
N ASP A 125 -6.13 15.36 13.78
CA ASP A 125 -5.35 14.52 12.86
C ASP A 125 -5.97 14.45 11.47
N VAL A 126 -7.31 14.51 11.37
CA VAL A 126 -8.04 14.51 10.09
C VAL A 126 -7.94 15.86 9.37
N GLU A 127 -7.88 16.97 10.12
CA GLU A 127 -7.61 18.30 9.53
C GLU A 127 -6.15 18.42 9.09
N GLU A 128 -5.20 17.92 9.87
CA GLU A 128 -3.78 17.96 9.52
C GLU A 128 -3.46 17.08 8.31
N GLU A 129 -4.05 15.90 8.21
CA GLU A 129 -3.87 15.02 7.04
C GLU A 129 -4.56 15.58 5.78
N LYS A 130 -5.73 16.21 5.91
CA LYS A 130 -6.38 16.94 4.80
C LYS A 130 -5.57 18.17 4.37
N ARG A 131 -4.96 18.91 5.30
CA ARG A 131 -4.05 20.03 5.00
C ARG A 131 -2.78 19.57 4.29
N LYS A 132 -2.16 18.47 4.76
CA LYS A 132 -0.99 17.88 4.09
C LYS A 132 -1.31 17.43 2.67
N ARG A 133 -2.43 16.72 2.46
CA ARG A 133 -2.87 16.28 1.12
C ARG A 133 -3.23 17.45 0.18
N ARG A 134 -3.87 18.50 0.69
CA ARG A 134 -4.15 19.73 -0.10
C ARG A 134 -2.86 20.49 -0.45
N SER A 135 -1.94 20.62 0.51
CA SER A 135 -0.64 21.26 0.29
C SER A 135 0.21 20.51 -0.74
N THR A 136 0.25 19.17 -0.71
CA THR A 136 0.96 18.38 -1.72
C THR A 136 0.31 18.47 -3.09
N GLN A 137 -1.03 18.51 -3.15
CA GLN A 137 -1.77 18.61 -4.41
C GLN A 137 -1.65 20.01 -5.03
N GLU A 138 -1.59 21.07 -4.23
CA GLU A 138 -1.33 22.45 -4.67
C GLU A 138 0.12 22.63 -5.13
N ALA A 139 1.10 22.10 -4.38
CA ALA A 139 2.52 22.13 -4.78
C ALA A 139 2.77 21.36 -6.09
N GLU A 140 2.08 20.23 -6.32
CA GLU A 140 2.15 19.52 -7.60
C GLU A 140 1.50 20.31 -8.75
N ARG A 141 0.39 21.02 -8.49
CA ARG A 141 -0.26 21.88 -9.50
C ARG A 141 0.62 23.07 -9.86
N GLU A 142 1.28 23.67 -8.88
CA GLU A 142 2.21 24.77 -9.07
C GLU A 142 3.45 24.34 -9.84
N ARG A 143 4.07 23.21 -9.48
CA ARG A 143 5.17 22.61 -10.25
C ARG A 143 4.79 22.27 -11.69
N LYS A 144 3.53 21.86 -11.94
CA LYS A 144 3.03 21.62 -13.31
C LYS A 144 2.86 22.92 -14.09
N ARG A 145 2.39 24.00 -13.45
CA ARG A 145 2.29 25.34 -14.06
C ARG A 145 3.67 25.90 -14.38
N GLU A 146 4.61 25.85 -13.43
CA GLU A 146 5.99 26.29 -13.66
C GLU A 146 6.68 25.50 -14.77
N ARG A 147 6.49 24.17 -14.84
CA ARG A 147 7.02 23.36 -15.95
C ARG A 147 6.42 23.77 -17.29
N HIS A 148 5.12 24.08 -17.32
CA HIS A 148 4.46 24.55 -18.53
C HIS A 148 5.01 25.92 -18.97
N ASP A 149 5.17 26.85 -18.04
CA ASP A 149 5.66 28.20 -18.32
C ASP A 149 7.14 28.19 -18.70
N ASN A 150 7.97 27.38 -18.03
CA ASN A 150 9.37 27.19 -18.40
C ASN A 150 9.51 26.54 -19.78
N ARG A 151 8.64 25.59 -20.13
CA ARG A 151 8.61 25.00 -21.47
C ARG A 151 8.21 26.03 -22.54
N LYS A 152 7.28 26.94 -22.23
CA LYS A 152 6.89 28.03 -23.13
C LYS A 152 8.05 29.01 -23.34
N LYS A 153 8.70 29.46 -22.26
CA LYS A 153 9.89 30.32 -22.31
C LYS A 153 11.04 29.68 -23.09
N LEU A 154 11.26 28.37 -22.92
CA LEU A 154 12.29 27.63 -23.65
C LEU A 154 12.02 27.64 -25.16
N ARG A 155 10.77 27.44 -25.58
CA ARG A 155 10.38 27.53 -27.00
C ARG A 155 10.57 28.94 -27.56
N GLU A 156 10.17 29.97 -26.83
CA GLU A 156 10.37 31.36 -27.25
C GLU A 156 11.87 31.70 -27.38
N MET A 157 12.71 31.18 -26.49
CA MET A 157 14.16 31.34 -26.56
C MET A 157 14.78 30.56 -27.73
N GLU A 158 14.32 29.35 -28.01
CA GLU A 158 14.75 28.56 -29.17
C GLU A 158 14.41 29.25 -30.49
N GLU A 159 13.20 29.80 -30.62
CA GLU A 159 12.77 30.61 -31.76
C GLU A 159 13.62 31.88 -31.90
N PHE A 160 13.92 32.56 -30.79
CA PHE A 160 14.78 33.74 -30.80
C PHE A 160 16.22 33.42 -31.23
N ILE A 161 16.81 32.34 -30.72
CA ILE A 161 18.15 31.88 -31.13
C ILE A 161 18.17 31.52 -32.62
N LYS A 162 17.11 30.88 -33.12
CA LYS A 162 16.95 30.56 -34.53
C LYS A 162 16.91 31.83 -35.39
N ALA A 163 16.10 32.82 -35.00
CA ALA A 163 16.01 34.10 -35.71
C ALA A 163 17.33 34.90 -35.72
N LEU A 164 18.14 34.79 -34.65
CA LEU A 164 19.47 35.38 -34.60
C LEU A 164 20.48 34.68 -35.53
N ARG A 165 20.33 33.36 -35.72
CA ARG A 165 21.19 32.59 -36.65
C ARG A 165 20.85 32.86 -38.12
N GLU A 166 19.60 33.16 -38.43
CA GLU A 166 19.13 33.49 -39.79
C GLU A 166 19.45 34.94 -40.21
N LYS A 167 19.92 35.79 -39.28
CA LYS A 167 20.33 37.19 -39.53
C LYS A 167 21.85 37.38 -39.71
N LYS A 168 22.62 36.30 -39.86
CA LYS A 168 24.03 36.31 -40.29
C LYS A 168 24.13 35.75 -41.70
#